data_AF-A0A3D4B1N4-F1
#
_entry.id   AF-A0A3D4B1N4-F1
#
_cell.length_a   1.000
_cell.length_b   1.000
_cell.length_c   1.000
_cell.angle_alpha   90.00
_cell.angle_beta   90.00
_cell.angle_gamma   90.00
#
_symmetry.space_group_name_H-M   'P 1'
#
loop_
_entity.id
_entity.type
_entity.pdbx_description
1 polymer ?
#
loop_
_entity_poly.entity_id
_entity_poly.type
_entity_poly.pdbx_seq_one_letter_code
_entity_poly.pdbx_strand_id
1 'polypeptide(L)'
;MGKLFHNNDDSGALGFIRGFLLVIFLMGVLGSGSELLLMGHTEEFWQYIPLILMAASLAAVIWNGVRRGTLGIRAFQGIMILFVLSGPAGLILHYRSNAEFEQEMYPSLDGFELFFKAIIGTTPPTLAPGTMILLGLIGLAFTYKHPVLSAASESK
;
A
#
# COMPACT_ATOMS: atom_id res chain seq x y z
N MET A 1 -7.18 32.55 -27.32
CA MET A 1 -8.58 32.06 -27.25
C MET A 1 -8.73 30.64 -26.67
N GLY A 2 -7.66 29.88 -26.35
CA GLY A 2 -7.75 28.47 -25.92
C GLY A 2 -7.70 28.18 -24.41
N LYS A 3 -7.80 29.18 -23.52
CA LYS A 3 -7.65 29.02 -22.06
C LYS A 3 -8.93 29.20 -21.23
N LEU A 4 -10.08 29.49 -21.87
CA LEU A 4 -11.29 29.88 -21.14
C LEU A 4 -12.29 28.73 -20.87
N PHE A 5 -12.12 27.56 -21.50
CA PHE A 5 -13.09 26.45 -21.42
C PHE A 5 -12.54 25.15 -20.81
N HIS A 6 -11.27 25.08 -20.44
CA HIS A 6 -10.63 23.82 -19.99
C HIS A 6 -10.54 23.63 -18.46
N ASN A 7 -10.91 24.61 -17.64
CA ASN A 7 -10.56 24.57 -16.20
C ASN A 7 -11.61 23.94 -15.27
N ASN A 8 -12.90 23.95 -15.66
CA ASN A 8 -13.97 23.49 -14.76
C ASN A 8 -14.18 21.96 -14.82
N ASP A 9 -14.10 21.38 -16.02
CA ASP A 9 -14.30 19.94 -16.23
C ASP A 9 -13.12 19.12 -15.67
N ASP A 10 -11.89 19.62 -15.85
CA ASP A 10 -10.67 19.00 -15.31
C ASP A 10 -10.68 18.94 -13.78
N SER A 11 -11.19 19.99 -13.14
CA SER A 11 -11.29 20.06 -11.67
C SER A 11 -12.31 19.06 -11.12
N GLY A 12 -13.46 18.92 -11.80
CA GLY A 12 -14.49 17.93 -11.48
C GLY A 12 -14.02 16.49 -11.70
N ALA A 13 -13.42 16.22 -12.86
CA ALA A 13 -12.86 14.90 -13.20
C ALA A 13 -11.77 14.48 -12.21
N LEU A 14 -10.87 15.38 -11.83
CA LEU A 14 -9.81 15.09 -10.86
C LEU A 14 -10.38 14.84 -9.46
N GLY A 15 -11.44 15.56 -9.07
CA GLY A 15 -12.19 15.29 -7.83
C GLY A 15 -12.82 13.89 -7.83
N PHE A 16 -13.46 13.51 -8.94
CA PHE A 16 -14.05 12.18 -9.12
C PHE A 16 -12.99 11.07 -9.05
N ILE A 17 -11.89 11.21 -9.78
CA ILE A 17 -10.78 10.23 -9.77
C ILE A 17 -10.22 10.07 -8.36
N ARG A 18 -10.03 11.16 -7.60
CA ARG A 18 -9.59 11.06 -6.19
C ARG A 18 -10.57 10.26 -5.34
N GLY A 19 -11.87 10.52 -5.48
CA GLY A 19 -12.91 9.75 -4.79
C GLY A 19 -12.83 8.26 -5.14
N PHE A 20 -12.67 7.94 -6.43
CA PHE A 20 -12.56 6.57 -6.90
C PHE A 20 -11.29 5.86 -6.39
N LEU A 21 -10.14 6.53 -6.43
CA LEU A 21 -8.89 6.03 -5.86
C LEU A 21 -9.00 5.77 -4.36
N LEU A 22 -9.70 6.64 -3.62
CA LEU A 22 -9.95 6.43 -2.20
C LEU A 22 -10.84 5.20 -1.96
N VAL A 23 -11.89 5.01 -2.75
CA VAL A 23 -12.75 3.82 -2.65
C VAL A 23 -11.96 2.54 -2.95
N ILE A 24 -11.17 2.52 -4.04
CA ILE A 24 -10.31 1.38 -4.36
C ILE A 24 -9.34 1.10 -3.21
N PHE A 25 -8.70 2.14 -2.68
CA PHE A 25 -7.77 2.02 -1.56
C PHE A 25 -8.46 1.39 -0.33
N LEU A 26 -9.63 1.90 0.06
CA LEU A 26 -10.37 1.39 1.22
C LEU A 26 -10.81 -0.06 1.02
N MET A 27 -11.36 -0.39 -0.15
CA MET A 27 -11.73 -1.77 -0.48
C MET A 27 -10.52 -2.69 -0.47
N GLY A 28 -9.40 -2.25 -1.02
CA GLY A 28 -8.16 -3.00 -1.05
C GLY A 28 -7.56 -3.22 0.34
N VAL A 29 -7.54 -2.22 1.20
CA VAL A 29 -7.09 -2.35 2.60
C VAL A 29 -7.99 -3.31 3.38
N LEU A 30 -9.32 -3.17 3.27
CA LEU A 30 -10.26 -4.04 3.98
C LEU A 30 -10.20 -5.49 3.48
N GLY A 31 -10.16 -5.69 2.16
CA GLY A 31 -10.06 -7.01 1.55
C GLY A 31 -8.76 -7.71 1.93
N SER A 32 -7.62 -7.05 1.68
CA SER A 32 -6.29 -7.62 1.96
C SER A 32 -6.07 -7.84 3.46
N GLY A 33 -6.54 -6.91 4.30
CA GLY A 33 -6.47 -7.07 5.75
C GLY A 33 -7.29 -8.26 6.23
N SER A 34 -8.48 -8.47 5.66
CA SER A 34 -9.32 -9.63 5.96
C SER A 34 -8.65 -10.94 5.52
N GLU A 35 -8.07 -10.99 4.31
CA GLU A 35 -7.32 -12.14 3.83
C GLU A 35 -6.13 -12.49 4.74
N LEU A 36 -5.33 -11.49 5.14
CA LEU A 36 -4.19 -11.70 6.04
C LEU A 36 -4.61 -12.28 7.39
N LEU A 37 -5.70 -11.77 7.97
CA LEU A 37 -6.22 -12.26 9.24
C LEU A 37 -6.80 -13.68 9.11
N LEU A 38 -7.52 -13.96 8.02
CA LEU A 38 -8.10 -15.29 7.76
C LEU A 38 -7.03 -16.36 7.46
N MET A 39 -5.90 -15.96 6.88
CA MET A 39 -4.76 -16.84 6.64
C MET A 39 -3.85 -17.03 7.87
N GLY A 40 -4.17 -16.39 9.01
CA GLY A 40 -3.37 -16.50 10.23
C GLY A 40 -1.98 -15.88 10.10
N HIS A 41 -1.82 -14.84 9.29
CA HIS A 41 -0.53 -14.15 9.09
C HIS A 41 -0.20 -13.22 10.28
N THR A 42 -0.16 -13.82 11.48
CA THR A 42 0.02 -13.14 12.77
C THR A 42 0.96 -13.89 13.72
N GLU A 43 1.66 -14.91 13.23
CA GLU A 43 2.54 -15.78 14.04
C GLU A 43 3.91 -15.14 14.30
N GLU A 44 4.41 -14.34 13.36
CA GLU A 44 5.75 -13.73 13.41
C GLU A 44 5.68 -12.21 13.59
N PHE A 45 6.65 -11.63 14.30
CA PHE A 45 6.69 -10.18 14.60
C PHE A 45 6.57 -9.31 13.34
N TRP A 46 7.26 -9.70 12.26
CA TRP A 46 7.26 -8.95 10.99
C TRP A 46 5.92 -8.98 10.25
N GLN A 47 5.07 -9.98 10.51
CA GLN A 47 3.77 -10.13 9.86
C GLN A 47 2.75 -9.08 10.34
N TYR A 48 3.00 -8.45 11.50
CA TYR A 48 2.17 -7.36 12.01
C TYR A 48 2.37 -6.04 11.26
N ILE A 49 3.49 -5.85 10.54
CA ILE A 49 3.77 -4.57 9.85
C ILE A 49 2.66 -4.21 8.84
N PRO A 50 2.27 -5.10 7.90
CA PRO A 50 1.15 -4.82 7.01
C PRO A 50 -0.14 -4.45 7.75
N LEU A 51 -0.51 -5.18 8.81
CA LEU A 51 -1.74 -4.94 9.58
C LEU A 51 -1.72 -3.58 10.30
N ILE A 52 -0.59 -3.23 10.92
CA ILE A 52 -0.43 -1.93 11.60
C ILE A 52 -0.49 -0.79 10.59
N LEU A 53 0.18 -0.93 9.44
CA LEU A 53 0.14 0.08 8.38
C LEU A 53 -1.29 0.23 7.83
N MET A 54 -2.00 -0.87 7.59
CA MET A 54 -3.41 -0.87 7.18
C MET A 54 -4.29 -0.13 8.19
N ALA A 55 -4.20 -0.48 9.48
CA ALA A 55 -4.94 0.21 10.55
C ALA A 55 -4.60 1.70 10.64
N ALA A 56 -3.31 2.05 10.58
CA ALA A 56 -2.84 3.44 10.60
C ALA A 56 -3.38 4.23 9.40
N SER A 57 -3.45 3.60 8.22
CA SER A 57 -3.96 4.26 7.02
C SER A 57 -5.47 4.54 7.12
N LEU A 58 -6.27 3.63 7.68
CA LEU A 58 -7.69 3.84 7.94
C LEU A 58 -7.90 4.97 8.95
N ALA A 59 -7.14 4.97 10.05
CA ALA A 59 -7.17 6.04 11.05
C ALA A 59 -6.83 7.39 10.41
N ALA A 60 -5.83 7.44 9.53
CA ALA A 60 -5.45 8.66 8.82
C ALA A 60 -6.53 9.13 7.84
N VAL A 61 -7.23 8.22 7.14
CA VAL A 61 -8.38 8.58 6.29
C VAL A 61 -9.51 9.18 7.13
N ILE A 62 -9.88 8.54 8.23
CA ILE A 62 -10.92 9.03 9.16
C ILE A 62 -10.54 10.40 9.70
N TRP A 63 -9.28 10.56 10.13
CA TRP A 63 -8.76 11.84 10.61
C TRP A 63 -8.87 12.95 9.57
N ASN A 64 -8.48 12.70 8.31
CA ASN A 64 -8.60 13.67 7.23
C ASN A 64 -10.06 14.00 6.87
N GLY A 65 -10.98 13.04 7.07
CA GLY A 65 -12.42 13.26 6.92
C GLY A 65 -13.00 14.21 7.97
N VAL A 66 -12.52 14.14 9.22
CA VAL A 66 -12.98 14.99 10.34
C VAL A 66 -12.23 16.33 10.37
N ARG A 67 -10.91 16.31 10.17
CA ARG A 67 -10.04 17.48 10.21
C ARG A 67 -9.36 17.69 8.86
N ARG A 68 -9.83 18.70 8.14
CA ARG A 68 -9.21 19.13 6.88
C ARG A 68 -7.96 19.94 7.20
N GLY A 69 -6.78 19.33 7.04
CA GLY A 69 -5.51 20.00 7.34
C GLY A 69 -4.32 19.38 6.61
N THR A 70 -3.28 20.19 6.39
CA THR A 70 -2.06 19.74 5.67
C THR A 70 -1.34 18.63 6.40
N LEU A 71 -1.29 18.68 7.73
CA LEU A 71 -0.64 17.66 8.56
C LEU A 71 -1.24 16.27 8.34
N GLY A 72 -2.57 16.18 8.25
CA GLY A 72 -3.27 14.90 8.03
C GLY A 72 -2.92 14.28 6.67
N ILE A 73 -2.86 15.10 5.61
CA ILE A 73 -2.50 14.64 4.26
C ILE A 73 -1.03 14.22 4.22
N ARG A 74 -0.13 14.96 4.87
CA ARG A 74 1.30 14.61 4.95
C ARG A 74 1.55 13.34 5.75
N ALA A 75 0.83 13.15 6.86
CA ALA A 75 0.88 11.91 7.63
C ALA A 75 0.41 10.71 6.79
N PHE A 76 -0.71 10.86 6.06
CA PHE A 76 -1.17 9.82 5.14
C PHE A 76 -0.14 9.51 4.04
N GLN A 77 0.47 10.52 3.42
CA GLN A 77 1.57 10.33 2.45
C GLN A 77 2.75 9.54 3.05
N GLY A 78 3.15 9.87 4.28
CA GLY A 78 4.19 9.14 5.00
C GLY A 78 3.83 7.66 5.17
N ILE A 79 2.59 7.35 5.59
CA ILE A 79 2.11 5.97 5.71
C ILE A 79 2.14 5.28 4.35
N MET A 80 1.72 5.95 3.26
CA MET A 80 1.74 5.34 1.93
C MET A 80 3.15 5.05 1.41
N ILE A 81 4.14 5.88 1.77
CA ILE A 81 5.55 5.58 1.49
C ILE A 81 5.98 4.33 2.28
N LEU A 82 5.59 4.20 3.54
CA LEU A 82 5.86 2.99 4.33
C LEU A 82 5.20 1.75 3.74
N PHE A 83 3.99 1.85 3.17
CA PHE A 83 3.38 0.78 2.39
C PHE A 83 4.29 0.34 1.24
N VAL A 84 4.75 1.29 0.41
CA VAL A 84 5.65 1.00 -0.72
C VAL A 84 6.94 0.35 -0.26
N LEU A 85 7.55 0.84 0.83
CA LEU A 85 8.81 0.28 1.36
C LEU A 85 8.62 -1.10 2.00
N SER A 86 7.45 -1.35 2.60
CA SER A 86 7.13 -2.65 3.21
C SER A 86 7.01 -3.77 2.18
N GLY A 87 6.68 -3.45 0.92
CA GLY A 87 6.60 -4.44 -0.16
C GLY A 87 7.93 -5.15 -0.43
N PRO A 88 9.00 -4.44 -0.85
CA PRO A 88 10.32 -5.05 -1.04
C PRO A 88 10.85 -5.74 0.22
N ALA A 89 10.65 -5.15 1.40
CA ALA A 89 11.04 -5.76 2.67
C ALA A 89 10.32 -7.11 2.89
N GLY A 90 9.01 -7.14 2.69
CA GLY A 90 8.20 -8.34 2.77
C GLY A 90 8.62 -9.39 1.74
N LEU A 91 8.89 -9.00 0.50
CA LEU A 91 9.36 -9.92 -0.54
C LEU A 91 10.66 -10.63 -0.13
N ILE A 92 11.60 -9.90 0.47
CA ILE A 92 12.86 -10.47 0.97
C ILE A 92 12.60 -11.43 2.13
N LEU A 93 11.74 -11.07 3.08
CA LEU A 93 11.43 -11.92 4.24
C LEU A 93 10.74 -13.21 3.79
N HIS A 94 9.76 -13.12 2.90
CA HIS A 94 9.08 -14.29 2.36
C HIS A 94 10.01 -15.18 1.54
N TYR A 95 10.89 -14.59 0.72
CA TYR A 95 11.89 -15.37 -0.01
C TYR A 95 12.79 -16.17 0.93
N ARG A 96 13.29 -15.55 2.00
CA ARG A 96 14.16 -16.23 2.99
C ARG A 96 13.45 -17.40 3.65
N SER A 97 12.23 -17.16 4.14
CA SER A 97 11.43 -18.21 4.79
C SER A 97 11.10 -19.36 3.82
N ASN A 98 10.76 -19.05 2.56
CA ASN A 98 10.51 -20.09 1.56
C ASN A 98 11.78 -20.86 1.19
N ALA A 99 12.92 -20.19 1.07
CA ALA A 99 14.19 -20.85 0.79
C ALA A 99 14.62 -21.77 1.94
N GLU A 100 14.46 -21.32 3.19
CA GLU A 100 14.70 -22.14 4.39
C GLU A 100 13.81 -23.39 4.38
N PHE A 101 12.51 -23.24 4.13
CA PHE A 101 11.57 -24.36 4.04
C PHE A 101 11.94 -25.37 2.94
N GLU A 102 12.29 -24.89 1.74
CA GLU A 102 12.70 -25.76 0.62
C GLU A 102 13.99 -26.53 0.94
N GLN A 103 14.94 -25.92 1.67
CA GLN A 103 16.17 -26.58 2.09
C GLN A 103 15.96 -27.58 3.24
N GLU A 104 14.99 -27.33 4.13
CA GLU A 104 14.57 -28.32 5.14
C GLU A 104 13.98 -29.57 4.48
N MET A 105 13.22 -29.40 3.40
CA MET A 105 12.61 -30.50 2.65
C MET A 105 13.61 -31.20 1.73
N TYR A 106 14.49 -30.44 1.08
CA TYR A 106 15.47 -30.92 0.11
C TYR A 106 16.85 -30.27 0.35
N PRO A 107 17.69 -30.87 1.22
CA PRO A 107 18.96 -30.26 1.64
C PRO A 107 19.98 -30.01 0.53
N SER A 108 19.82 -30.64 -0.63
CA SER A 108 20.69 -30.45 -1.79
C SER A 108 20.24 -29.31 -2.72
N LEU A 109 19.13 -28.61 -2.43
CA LEU A 109 18.67 -27.48 -3.24
C LEU A 109 19.57 -26.25 -3.05
N ASP A 110 20.08 -25.71 -4.16
CA ASP A 110 20.89 -24.50 -4.17
C ASP A 110 20.71 -23.68 -5.46
N GLY A 111 21.44 -22.56 -5.53
CA GLY A 111 21.57 -21.74 -6.73
C GLY A 111 20.24 -21.24 -7.31
N PHE A 112 20.12 -21.31 -8.63
CA PHE A 112 18.91 -20.88 -9.34
C PHE A 112 17.71 -21.78 -9.10
N GLU A 113 17.93 -23.08 -8.85
CA GLU A 113 16.82 -24.01 -8.59
C GLU A 113 16.13 -23.65 -7.28
N LEU A 114 16.91 -23.42 -6.21
CA LEU A 114 16.39 -22.93 -4.94
C LEU A 114 15.68 -21.58 -5.11
N PHE A 115 16.28 -20.64 -5.86
CA PHE A 115 15.67 -19.33 -6.08
C PHE A 115 14.28 -19.44 -6.72
N PHE A 116 14.16 -20.18 -7.82
CA PHE A 116 12.88 -20.34 -8.50
C PHE A 116 11.87 -21.11 -7.65
N LYS A 117 12.28 -22.16 -6.92
CA LYS A 117 11.39 -22.85 -5.98
C LYS A 117 10.93 -21.95 -4.83
N ALA A 118 11.81 -21.15 -4.23
CA ALA A 118 11.44 -20.25 -3.15
C ALA A 118 10.50 -19.11 -3.61
N ILE A 119 10.59 -18.68 -4.87
CA ILE A 119 9.74 -17.60 -5.44
C ILE A 119 8.42 -18.14 -6.02
N ILE A 120 8.42 -19.30 -6.68
CA ILE A 120 7.27 -19.87 -7.39
C ILE A 120 6.53 -20.92 -6.54
N GLY A 121 7.22 -21.50 -5.55
CA GLY A 121 6.82 -22.68 -4.79
C GLY A 121 5.49 -22.58 -4.06
N THR A 122 5.02 -23.74 -3.61
CA THR A 122 3.63 -24.04 -3.25
C THR A 122 3.20 -23.50 -1.87
N THR A 123 4.10 -22.88 -1.10
CA THR A 123 3.75 -22.15 0.13
C THR A 123 3.12 -20.80 -0.24
N PRO A 124 2.10 -20.34 0.52
CA PRO A 124 1.10 -19.40 0.00
C PRO A 124 1.74 -18.17 -0.66
N PRO A 125 1.31 -17.84 -1.90
CA PRO A 125 1.98 -16.84 -2.70
C PRO A 125 2.02 -15.49 -1.98
N THR A 126 3.13 -14.79 -2.18
CA THR A 126 3.46 -13.47 -1.65
C THR A 126 2.63 -12.35 -2.30
N LEU A 127 1.30 -12.51 -2.33
CA LEU A 127 0.43 -11.48 -2.88
C LEU A 127 0.46 -10.22 -2.01
N ALA A 128 0.63 -10.38 -0.69
CA ALA A 128 0.65 -9.28 0.26
C ALA A 128 1.76 -8.24 -0.01
N PRO A 129 3.06 -8.61 -0.19
CA PRO A 129 4.10 -7.67 -0.60
C PRO A 129 3.76 -6.81 -1.83
N GLY A 130 3.24 -7.42 -2.89
CA GLY A 130 2.84 -6.71 -4.11
C GLY A 130 1.65 -5.78 -3.86
N THR A 131 0.65 -6.25 -3.10
CA THR A 131 -0.53 -5.47 -2.74
C THR A 131 -0.18 -4.26 -1.87
N MET A 132 0.80 -4.37 -0.96
CA MET A 132 1.28 -3.22 -0.18
C MET A 132 1.85 -2.11 -1.08
N ILE A 133 2.64 -2.47 -2.09
CA ILE A 133 3.18 -1.51 -3.08
C ILE A 133 2.03 -0.85 -3.84
N LEU A 134 1.09 -1.65 -4.37
CA LEU A 134 -0.05 -1.16 -5.13
C LEU A 134 -0.90 -0.18 -4.32
N LEU A 135 -1.29 -0.56 -3.09
CA LEU A 135 -2.10 0.29 -2.22
C LEU A 135 -1.37 1.58 -1.82
N GLY A 136 -0.07 1.49 -1.53
CA GLY A 136 0.76 2.68 -1.27
C GLY A 136 0.78 3.65 -2.46
N LEU A 137 0.94 3.14 -3.68
CA LEU A 137 0.91 3.97 -4.89
C LEU A 137 -0.47 4.57 -5.16
N ILE A 138 -1.55 3.82 -4.96
CA ILE A 138 -2.93 4.33 -5.08
C ILE A 138 -3.18 5.45 -4.08
N GLY A 139 -2.74 5.30 -2.82
CA GLY A 139 -2.87 6.35 -1.80
C GLY A 139 -2.03 7.59 -2.10
N LEU A 140 -0.81 7.42 -2.62
CA LEU A 140 0.00 8.55 -3.10
C LEU A 140 -0.69 9.27 -4.27
N ALA A 141 -1.24 8.53 -5.24
CA ALA A 141 -2.00 9.08 -6.35
C ALA A 141 -3.25 9.85 -5.88
N PHE A 142 -3.97 9.33 -4.87
CA PHE A 142 -5.08 10.04 -4.23
C PHE A 142 -4.67 11.41 -3.67
N THR A 143 -3.49 11.48 -3.04
CA THR A 143 -2.96 12.75 -2.48
C THR A 143 -2.20 13.62 -3.47
N TYR A 144 -2.10 13.22 -4.74
CA TYR A 144 -1.38 14.00 -5.74
C TYR A 144 -2.08 15.35 -6.00
N LYS A 145 -1.31 16.44 -5.87
CA LYS A 145 -1.80 17.83 -5.95
C LYS A 145 -3.07 18.06 -5.11
N HIS A 146 -3.13 17.47 -3.92
CA HIS A 146 -4.34 17.51 -3.10
C HIS A 146 -4.73 18.97 -2.77
N PRO A 147 -6.01 19.38 -2.91
CA PRO A 147 -6.43 20.79 -2.76
C PRO A 147 -6.03 21.43 -1.43
N VAL A 148 -6.05 20.64 -0.35
CA VAL A 148 -5.63 21.10 0.99
C VAL A 148 -4.16 21.54 1.03
N LEU A 149 -3.29 20.92 0.23
CA LEU A 149 -1.87 21.30 0.16
C LEU A 149 -1.67 22.57 -0.70
N SER A 150 -2.44 22.71 -1.78
CA SER A 150 -2.40 23.90 -2.64
C SER A 150 -2.93 25.15 -1.93
N ALA A 151 -4.07 25.05 -1.24
CA ALA A 151 -4.64 26.17 -0.49
C ALA A 151 -3.69 26.68 0.60
N ALA A 152 -2.92 25.79 1.24
CA ALA A 152 -1.95 26.16 2.27
C ALA A 152 -0.66 26.79 1.70
N SER A 153 -0.32 26.54 0.43
CA SER A 153 0.79 27.24 -0.22
C SER A 153 0.41 28.65 -0.66
N GLU A 154 -0.86 28.90 -0.99
CA GLU A 154 -1.37 30.22 -1.38
C GLU A 154 -1.57 31.16 -0.19
N SER A 155 -1.69 30.61 1.03
CA SER A 155 -1.84 31.40 2.26
C SER A 155 -0.52 31.81 2.92
N LYS A 156 0.63 31.51 2.31
CA LYS A 156 1.98 31.87 2.79
C LYS A 156 2.58 32.96 1.91
#